data_AF-A0A9E3FF18-F1
#
_entry.id   AF-A0A9E3FF18-F1
#
_cell.length_a   1.000
_cell.length_b   1.000
_cell.length_c   1.000
_cell.angle_alpha   90.00
_cell.angle_beta   90.00
_cell.angle_gamma   90.00
#
_symmetry.space_group_name_H-M   'P 1'
#
loop_
_entity.id
_entity.type
_entity.pdbx_description
1 polymer ?
#
loop_
_entity_poly.entity_id
_entity_poly.type
_entity_poly.pdbx_seq_one_letter_code
_entity_poly.pdbx_strand_id
1 'polypeptide(L)'
;MSEDAPRINEIINLLSKNSPATLEQLRRAYPDAESAKILRAGEMAGGRTDKQTRLRAEAAVAGLDVAVRRCEQLIPAIKGRMRGGNRLQFAGQLLTVVGGASIFGLLALDYPRGAKYTAAILTLLGAVSSLYAEHIGRALHTAAGSLFDLYRKLVECHLRARQLMSELKPWVESNFSGPSKEHLVAQANEVCYEIIKVESEVP
;
A
#
# COMPACT_ATOMS: atom_id res chain seq x y z
N MET A 1 -32.79 15.83 -4.36
CA MET A 1 -31.49 15.39 -4.90
C MET A 1 -31.49 13.88 -4.82
N SER A 2 -31.41 13.19 -5.94
CA SER A 2 -31.39 11.73 -6.00
C SER A 2 -30.10 11.27 -5.34
N GLU A 3 -30.19 10.83 -4.09
CA GLU A 3 -29.07 10.24 -3.36
C GLU A 3 -28.80 8.85 -3.98
N ASP A 4 -27.85 8.80 -4.91
CA ASP A 4 -27.40 7.54 -5.50
C ASP A 4 -26.84 6.64 -4.41
N ALA A 5 -27.22 5.36 -4.45
CA ALA A 5 -26.70 4.36 -3.51
C ALA A 5 -25.16 4.26 -3.62
N PRO A 6 -24.45 4.01 -2.51
CA PRO A 6 -22.99 3.95 -2.52
C PRO A 6 -22.51 2.78 -3.40
N ARG A 7 -21.51 3.06 -4.24
CA ARG A 7 -20.87 2.06 -5.11
C ARG A 7 -19.95 1.17 -4.27
N ILE A 8 -19.92 -0.13 -4.58
CA ILE A 8 -19.06 -1.12 -3.89
C ILE A 8 -18.09 -1.85 -4.85
N ASN A 9 -17.89 -1.31 -6.05
CA ASN A 9 -17.15 -1.99 -7.13
C ASN A 9 -15.72 -2.34 -6.70
N GLU A 10 -15.07 -1.48 -5.93
CA GLU A 10 -13.67 -1.64 -5.53
C GLU A 10 -13.52 -2.64 -4.40
N ILE A 11 -14.52 -2.71 -3.51
CA ILE A 11 -14.66 -3.81 -2.55
C ILE A 11 -14.77 -5.15 -3.29
N ILE A 12 -15.64 -5.24 -4.30
CA ILE A 12 -15.83 -6.49 -5.08
C ILE A 12 -14.56 -6.85 -5.85
N ASN A 13 -13.89 -5.87 -6.47
CA ASN A 13 -12.60 -6.06 -7.15
C ASN A 13 -11.56 -6.61 -6.18
N LEU A 14 -11.41 -6.00 -5.00
CA LEU A 14 -10.47 -6.44 -3.97
C LEU A 14 -10.76 -7.88 -3.51
N LEU A 15 -12.03 -8.20 -3.24
CA LEU A 15 -12.46 -9.53 -2.85
C LEU A 15 -12.23 -10.56 -3.95
N SER A 16 -12.52 -10.24 -5.20
CA SER A 16 -12.32 -11.16 -6.32
C SER A 16 -10.86 -11.56 -6.50
N LYS A 17 -9.93 -10.61 -6.29
CA LYS A 17 -8.49 -10.80 -6.43
C LYS A 17 -7.87 -11.50 -5.23
N ASN A 18 -8.27 -11.13 -4.01
CA ASN A 18 -7.56 -11.52 -2.78
C ASN A 18 -8.32 -12.54 -1.91
N SER A 19 -9.64 -12.68 -2.05
CA SER A 19 -10.45 -13.65 -1.30
C SER A 19 -11.68 -14.12 -2.09
N PRO A 20 -11.49 -14.87 -3.20
CA PRO A 20 -12.60 -15.34 -4.04
C PRO A 20 -13.58 -16.24 -3.26
N ALA A 21 -13.09 -16.97 -2.26
CA ALA A 21 -13.93 -17.79 -1.38
C ALA A 21 -14.92 -16.94 -0.57
N THR A 22 -14.50 -15.79 -0.03
CA THR A 22 -15.39 -14.87 0.70
C THR A 22 -16.42 -14.25 -0.24
N LEU A 23 -16.03 -13.89 -1.47
CA LEU A 23 -16.96 -13.38 -2.47
C LEU A 23 -18.02 -14.43 -2.84
N GLU A 24 -17.61 -15.69 -2.98
CA GLU A 24 -18.53 -16.80 -3.25
C GLU A 24 -19.48 -17.06 -2.08
N GLN A 25 -19.02 -16.92 -0.83
CA GLN A 25 -19.89 -16.98 0.34
C GLN A 25 -20.95 -15.87 0.34
N LEU A 26 -20.57 -14.64 0.00
CA LEU A 26 -21.51 -13.52 -0.14
C LEU A 26 -22.55 -13.80 -1.25
N ARG A 27 -22.12 -14.36 -2.39
CA ARG A 27 -23.04 -14.74 -3.49
C ARG A 27 -24.05 -15.81 -3.07
N ARG A 28 -23.61 -16.78 -2.25
CA ARG A 28 -24.51 -17.82 -1.72
C ARG A 28 -25.49 -17.27 -0.68
N ALA A 29 -25.06 -16.29 0.12
CA ALA A 29 -25.93 -15.63 1.10
C ALA A 29 -27.01 -14.75 0.43
N TYR A 30 -26.74 -14.22 -0.76
CA TYR A 30 -27.65 -13.36 -1.53
C TYR A 30 -27.90 -13.90 -2.95
N PRO A 31 -28.69 -14.97 -3.09
CA PRO A 31 -28.86 -15.67 -4.37
C PRO A 31 -29.79 -14.95 -5.37
N ASP A 32 -30.41 -13.84 -5.00
CA ASP A 32 -31.34 -13.13 -5.88
C ASP A 32 -30.62 -12.45 -7.06
N ALA A 33 -31.31 -12.34 -8.20
CA ALA A 33 -30.71 -11.86 -9.45
C ALA A 33 -30.21 -10.41 -9.36
N GLU A 34 -30.84 -9.58 -8.53
CA GLU A 34 -30.42 -8.19 -8.33
C GLU A 34 -29.13 -8.15 -7.50
N SER A 35 -29.05 -8.84 -6.37
CA SER A 35 -27.82 -8.99 -5.58
C SER A 35 -26.68 -9.59 -6.39
N ALA A 36 -26.97 -10.58 -7.24
CA ALA A 36 -25.99 -11.19 -8.13
C ALA A 36 -25.37 -10.18 -9.11
N LYS A 37 -26.14 -9.20 -9.62
CA LYS A 37 -25.62 -8.09 -10.43
C LYS A 37 -24.70 -7.18 -9.61
N ILE A 38 -25.09 -6.84 -8.38
CA ILE A 38 -24.27 -6.01 -7.48
C ILE A 38 -22.92 -6.67 -7.15
N LEU A 39 -22.89 -8.00 -7.04
CA LEU A 39 -21.69 -8.79 -6.74
C LEU A 39 -20.84 -9.15 -7.97
N ARG A 40 -21.15 -8.59 -9.14
CA ARG A 40 -20.31 -8.67 -10.34
C ARG A 40 -19.37 -7.47 -10.40
N ALA A 41 -18.10 -7.74 -10.69
CA ALA A 41 -17.12 -6.68 -10.91
C ALA A 41 -17.54 -5.82 -12.13
N GLY A 42 -17.55 -4.51 -11.95
CA GLY A 42 -17.76 -3.54 -13.04
C GLY A 42 -19.19 -3.13 -13.36
N GLU A 43 -20.22 -3.71 -12.72
CA GLU A 43 -21.62 -3.28 -12.91
C GLU A 43 -22.01 -2.16 -11.92
N MET A 44 -22.70 -1.12 -12.40
CA MET A 44 -23.21 -0.04 -11.53
C MET A 44 -24.54 -0.44 -10.88
N ALA A 45 -24.52 -0.69 -9.57
CA ALA A 45 -25.70 -1.05 -8.80
C ALA A 45 -26.55 0.16 -8.37
N GLY A 46 -27.52 0.58 -9.19
CA GLY A 46 -28.54 1.56 -8.83
C GLY A 46 -29.74 0.89 -8.14
N GLY A 47 -29.99 1.19 -6.87
CA GLY A 47 -31.16 0.68 -6.14
C GLY A 47 -31.06 0.82 -4.62
N ARG A 48 -32.17 1.19 -3.98
CA ARG A 48 -32.34 1.31 -2.52
C ARG A 48 -33.43 0.35 -2.06
N THR A 49 -33.05 -0.89 -1.82
CA THR A 49 -33.86 -1.82 -1.01
C THR A 49 -33.08 -2.15 0.25
N ASP A 50 -33.78 -2.42 1.36
CA ASP A 50 -33.12 -2.78 2.62
C ASP A 50 -32.13 -3.93 2.42
N LYS A 51 -32.53 -4.96 1.66
CA LYS A 51 -31.66 -6.09 1.31
C LYS A 51 -30.37 -5.67 0.60
N GLN A 52 -30.45 -4.74 -0.35
CA GLN A 52 -29.26 -4.24 -1.06
C GLN A 52 -28.36 -3.41 -0.14
N THR A 53 -28.92 -2.63 0.78
CA THR A 53 -28.13 -1.90 1.79
C THR A 53 -27.41 -2.86 2.73
N ARG A 54 -28.08 -3.96 3.15
CA ARG A 54 -27.44 -5.03 3.95
C ARG A 54 -26.29 -5.70 3.21
N LEU A 55 -26.53 -6.09 1.96
CA LEU A 55 -25.52 -6.70 1.10
C LEU A 55 -24.28 -5.81 0.96
N ARG A 56 -24.47 -4.51 0.68
CA ARG A 56 -23.37 -3.54 0.51
C ARG A 56 -22.56 -3.39 1.79
N ALA A 57 -23.22 -3.36 2.95
CA ALA A 57 -22.55 -3.26 4.24
C ALA A 57 -21.76 -4.53 4.60
N GLU A 58 -22.34 -5.71 4.40
CA GLU A 58 -21.64 -6.98 4.61
C GLU A 58 -20.46 -7.15 3.66
N ALA A 59 -20.63 -6.79 2.39
CA ALA A 59 -19.54 -6.74 1.43
C ALA A 59 -18.44 -5.76 1.87
N ALA A 60 -18.81 -4.57 2.37
CA ALA A 60 -17.85 -3.61 2.88
C ALA A 60 -17.05 -4.14 4.08
N VAL A 61 -17.70 -4.79 5.05
CA VAL A 61 -17.00 -5.42 6.19
C VAL A 61 -16.03 -6.49 5.72
N ALA A 62 -16.48 -7.38 4.82
CA ALA A 62 -15.63 -8.42 4.23
C ALA A 62 -14.45 -7.83 3.44
N GLY A 63 -14.70 -6.78 2.65
CA GLY A 63 -13.68 -6.07 1.89
C GLY A 63 -12.64 -5.40 2.77
N LEU A 64 -13.09 -4.71 3.83
CA LEU A 64 -12.21 -4.06 4.81
C LEU A 64 -11.34 -5.09 5.54
N ASP A 65 -11.88 -6.24 5.92
CA ASP A 65 -11.10 -7.30 6.58
C ASP A 65 -9.99 -7.86 5.66
N VAL A 66 -10.28 -8.02 4.36
CA VAL A 66 -9.26 -8.40 3.37
C VAL A 66 -8.24 -7.29 3.16
N ALA A 67 -8.68 -6.03 3.07
CA ALA A 67 -7.83 -4.86 2.97
C ALA A 67 -6.84 -4.76 4.15
N VAL A 68 -7.32 -4.93 5.39
CA VAL A 68 -6.49 -4.91 6.60
C VAL A 68 -5.39 -5.98 6.52
N ARG A 69 -5.76 -7.21 6.15
CA ARG A 69 -4.80 -8.32 6.00
C ARG A 69 -3.77 -8.07 4.91
N ARG A 70 -4.16 -7.47 3.77
CA ARG A 70 -3.22 -7.09 2.71
C ARG A 70 -2.26 -5.99 3.16
N CYS A 71 -2.75 -4.97 3.88
CA CYS A 71 -1.88 -3.96 4.46
C CYS A 71 -0.87 -4.57 5.45
N GLU A 72 -1.29 -5.49 6.31
CA GLU A 72 -0.40 -6.17 7.27
C GLU A 72 0.71 -6.99 6.60
N GLN A 73 0.47 -7.49 5.38
CA GLN A 73 1.47 -8.19 4.57
C GLN A 73 2.40 -7.22 3.82
N LEU A 74 1.85 -6.13 3.26
CA LEU A 74 2.60 -5.19 2.42
C LEU A 74 3.48 -4.22 3.25
N ILE A 75 3.01 -3.76 4.41
CA ILE A 75 3.73 -2.86 5.31
C ILE A 75 5.15 -3.38 5.67
N PRO A 76 5.33 -4.63 6.15
CA PRO A 76 6.66 -5.13 6.48
C PRO A 76 7.55 -5.32 5.24
N ALA A 77 6.98 -5.68 4.09
CA ALA A 77 7.73 -5.82 2.84
C ALA A 77 8.31 -4.46 2.39
N ILE A 78 7.49 -3.41 2.40
CA ILE A 78 7.93 -2.05 2.06
C ILE A 78 8.97 -1.55 3.08
N LYS A 79 8.73 -1.76 4.37
CA LYS A 79 9.67 -1.39 5.44
C LYS A 79 11.03 -2.09 5.30
N GLY A 80 11.04 -3.36 4.89
CA GLY A 80 12.25 -4.12 4.61
C GLY A 80 13.06 -3.50 3.46
N ARG A 81 12.38 -3.17 2.35
CA ARG A 81 13.00 -2.51 1.19
C ARG A 81 13.58 -1.14 1.55
N MET A 82 12.84 -0.32 2.29
CA MET A 82 13.31 0.99 2.77
C MET A 82 14.57 0.86 3.64
N ARG A 83 14.61 -0.10 4.57
CA ARG A 83 15.79 -0.37 5.41
C ARG A 83 16.99 -0.82 4.59
N GLY A 84 16.78 -1.65 3.57
CA GLY A 84 17.83 -2.06 2.63
C GLY A 84 18.44 -0.88 1.90
N GLY A 85 17.60 0.00 1.34
CA GLY A 85 18.05 1.22 0.66
C GLY A 85 18.86 2.14 1.55
N ASN A 86 18.37 2.42 2.77
CA ASN A 86 19.06 3.29 3.72
C ASN A 86 20.42 2.72 4.17
N ARG A 87 20.53 1.39 4.37
CA ARG A 87 21.80 0.75 4.71
C ARG A 87 22.83 0.87 3.59
N LEU A 88 22.39 0.67 2.35
CA LEU A 88 23.24 0.80 1.17
C LEU A 88 23.75 2.23 1.02
N GLN A 89 22.87 3.22 1.19
CA GLN A 89 23.22 4.64 1.14
C GLN A 89 24.23 5.01 2.24
N PHE A 90 24.01 4.55 3.47
CA PHE A 90 24.91 4.80 4.59
C PHE A 90 26.30 4.18 4.36
N ALA A 91 26.36 2.95 3.83
CA ALA A 91 27.63 2.31 3.47
C ALA A 91 28.38 3.09 2.36
N GLY A 92 27.67 3.59 1.35
CA GLY A 92 28.24 4.43 0.29
C GLY A 92 28.82 5.75 0.82
N GLN A 93 28.12 6.40 1.75
CA GLN A 93 28.60 7.62 2.41
C GLN A 93 29.86 7.36 3.25
N LEU A 94 29.88 6.28 4.04
CA LEU A 94 31.06 5.87 4.82
C LEU A 94 32.28 5.61 3.92
N LEU A 95 32.10 4.86 2.84
CA LEU A 95 33.18 4.58 1.87
C LEU A 95 33.71 5.88 1.24
N THR A 96 32.82 6.82 0.93
CA THR A 96 33.20 8.12 0.36
C THR A 96 33.99 8.97 1.36
N VAL A 97 33.58 9.01 2.63
CA VAL A 97 34.30 9.74 3.69
C VAL A 97 35.68 9.14 3.95
N VAL A 98 35.78 7.81 4.06
CA VAL A 98 37.05 7.10 4.28
C VAL A 98 37.98 7.27 3.09
N GLY A 99 37.46 7.15 1.87
CA GLY A 99 38.21 7.40 0.64
C GLY A 99 38.72 8.83 0.55
N GLY A 100 37.85 9.81 0.83
CA GLY A 100 38.21 11.23 0.86
C GLY A 100 39.30 11.55 1.88
N ALA A 101 39.17 11.06 3.11
CA ALA A 101 40.16 11.25 4.17
C ALA A 101 41.52 10.60 3.82
N SER A 102 41.49 9.44 3.18
CA SER A 102 42.70 8.73 2.74
C SER A 102 43.48 9.54 1.71
N ILE A 103 42.79 10.20 0.76
CA ILE A 103 43.41 11.06 -0.26
C ILE A 103 44.16 12.22 0.42
N PHE A 104 43.55 12.89 1.40
CA PHE A 104 44.22 13.98 2.12
C PHE A 104 45.44 13.50 2.91
N GLY A 105 45.36 12.35 3.58
CA GLY A 105 46.51 11.77 4.29
C GLY A 105 47.67 11.39 3.36
N LEU A 106 47.34 10.84 2.18
CA LEU A 106 48.32 10.49 1.14
C LEU A 106 48.94 11.68 0.42
N LEU A 107 48.28 12.84 0.44
CA LEU A 107 48.83 14.10 -0.06
C LEU A 107 49.74 14.77 0.98
N ALA A 108 49.44 14.61 2.27
CA ALA A 108 50.23 15.17 3.37
C ALA A 108 51.52 14.39 3.66
N LEU A 109 51.56 13.09 3.33
CA LEU A 109 52.68 12.20 3.60
C LEU A 109 53.20 11.63 2.26
N ASP A 110 54.53 11.61 2.07
CA ASP A 110 55.20 11.08 0.86
C ASP A 110 55.15 9.53 0.79
N TYR A 111 53.93 8.99 0.76
CA TYR A 111 53.69 7.56 0.66
C TYR A 111 54.04 7.00 -0.73
N PRO A 112 54.44 5.71 -0.82
CA PRO A 112 54.66 5.01 -2.08
C PRO A 112 53.46 5.06 -3.02
N ARG A 113 53.74 5.13 -4.33
CA ARG A 113 52.73 5.30 -5.41
C ARG A 113 51.57 4.30 -5.33
N GLY A 114 51.82 3.06 -4.89
CA GLY A 114 50.78 2.02 -4.75
C GLY A 114 49.63 2.42 -3.83
N ALA A 115 49.94 3.05 -2.69
CA ALA A 115 48.93 3.47 -1.72
C ALA A 115 48.02 4.59 -2.27
N LYS A 116 48.58 5.45 -3.14
CA LYS A 116 47.83 6.51 -3.84
C LYS A 116 46.77 5.93 -4.77
N TYR A 117 47.11 4.90 -5.55
CA TYR A 117 46.16 4.23 -6.44
C TYR A 117 45.05 3.49 -5.69
N THR A 118 45.37 2.78 -4.61
CA THR A 118 44.36 2.06 -3.82
C THR A 118 43.34 3.01 -3.20
N ALA A 119 43.78 4.16 -2.68
CA ALA A 119 42.86 5.16 -2.13
C ALA A 119 41.97 5.78 -3.22
N ALA A 120 42.52 6.09 -4.39
CA ALA A 120 41.75 6.62 -5.52
C ALA A 120 40.67 5.62 -5.98
N ILE A 121 40.99 4.33 -6.08
CA ILE A 121 40.03 3.27 -6.44
C ILE A 121 38.94 3.14 -5.36
N LEU A 122 39.31 3.14 -4.08
CA LEU A 122 38.35 3.10 -2.97
C LEU A 122 37.38 4.28 -2.99
N THR A 123 37.88 5.50 -3.25
CA THR A 123 37.06 6.70 -3.37
C THR A 123 36.13 6.61 -4.58
N LEU A 124 36.63 6.14 -5.73
CA LEU A 124 35.81 5.96 -6.93
C LEU A 124 34.70 4.93 -6.69
N LEU A 125 35.01 3.80 -6.06
CA LEU A 125 34.02 2.79 -5.67
C LEU A 125 32.99 3.37 -4.72
N GLY A 126 33.41 4.16 -3.72
CA GLY A 126 32.49 4.88 -2.83
C GLY A 126 31.54 5.82 -3.57
N ALA A 127 32.08 6.62 -4.50
CA ALA A 127 31.30 7.55 -5.31
C ALA A 127 30.30 6.84 -6.24
N VAL A 128 30.74 5.78 -6.93
CA VAL A 128 29.86 4.95 -7.80
C VAL A 128 28.77 4.26 -6.96
N SER A 129 29.13 3.75 -5.78
CA SER A 129 28.16 3.15 -4.85
C SER A 129 27.11 4.15 -4.40
N SER A 130 27.52 5.38 -4.07
CA SER A 130 26.62 6.46 -3.69
C SER A 130 25.73 6.88 -4.85
N LEU A 131 26.29 6.99 -6.07
CA LEU A 131 25.53 7.33 -7.27
C LEU A 131 24.51 6.23 -7.62
N TYR A 132 24.89 4.97 -7.46
CA TYR A 132 24.00 3.82 -7.67
C TYR A 132 22.91 3.75 -6.60
N ALA A 133 23.24 4.01 -5.33
CA ALA A 133 22.27 4.13 -4.25
C ALA A 133 21.29 5.27 -4.50
N GLU A 134 21.77 6.41 -4.99
CA GLU A 134 20.96 7.55 -5.36
C GLU A 134 20.12 7.26 -6.61
N HIS A 135 20.64 6.51 -7.59
CA HIS A 135 19.87 6.11 -8.76
C HIS A 135 18.77 5.11 -8.40
N ILE A 136 19.04 4.14 -7.52
CA ILE A 136 18.01 3.27 -6.95
C ILE A 136 17.00 4.12 -6.16
N GLY A 137 17.48 5.04 -5.32
CA GLY A 137 16.62 5.97 -4.57
C GLY A 137 15.73 6.82 -5.48
N ARG A 138 16.27 7.34 -6.59
CA ARG A 138 15.54 8.14 -7.58
C ARG A 138 14.63 7.29 -8.46
N ALA A 139 15.03 6.09 -8.87
CA ALA A 139 14.17 5.13 -9.55
C ALA A 139 12.97 4.73 -8.67
N LEU A 140 13.16 4.73 -7.34
CA LEU A 140 12.11 4.59 -6.36
C LEU A 140 11.27 5.88 -6.16
N HIS A 141 11.64 7.02 -6.76
CA HIS A 141 10.93 8.30 -6.65
C HIS A 141 10.29 8.77 -7.97
N THR A 142 10.78 8.36 -9.16
CA THR A 142 10.46 9.05 -10.42
C THR A 142 9.14 8.65 -11.10
N ALA A 143 8.41 7.62 -10.64
CA ALA A 143 7.16 7.23 -11.31
C ALA A 143 5.94 6.94 -10.40
N ALA A 144 6.12 6.57 -9.13
CA ALA A 144 5.02 6.13 -8.26
C ALA A 144 4.95 6.86 -6.89
N GLY A 145 5.69 7.96 -6.72
CA GLY A 145 5.94 8.55 -5.39
C GLY A 145 7.01 7.77 -4.63
N SER A 146 7.61 8.37 -3.60
CA SER A 146 8.68 7.68 -2.86
C SER A 146 8.12 6.43 -2.17
N LEU A 147 8.93 5.37 -1.98
CA LEU A 147 8.55 4.22 -1.13
C LEU A 147 8.04 4.66 0.25
N PHE A 148 8.53 5.80 0.75
CA PHE A 148 8.07 6.40 1.98
C PHE A 148 6.63 6.93 1.87
N ASP A 149 6.27 7.55 0.75
CA ASP A 149 4.89 7.98 0.48
C ASP A 149 3.94 6.79 0.33
N LEU A 150 4.38 5.73 -0.36
CA LEU A 150 3.63 4.47 -0.46
C LEU A 150 3.43 3.84 0.93
N TYR A 151 4.49 3.77 1.74
CA TYR A 151 4.40 3.30 3.12
C TYR A 151 3.43 4.13 3.95
N ARG A 152 3.53 5.47 3.87
CA ARG A 152 2.65 6.38 4.61
C ARG A 152 1.19 6.19 4.20
N LYS A 153 0.91 6.17 2.89
CA LYS A 153 -0.43 5.92 2.35
C LYS A 153 -0.98 4.59 2.80
N LEU A 154 -0.17 3.53 2.76
CA LEU A 154 -0.60 2.19 3.18
C LEU A 154 -0.92 2.11 4.67
N VAL A 155 -0.11 2.75 5.53
CA VAL A 155 -0.38 2.85 6.97
C VAL A 155 -1.66 3.65 7.23
N GLU A 156 -1.87 4.75 6.51
CA GLU A 156 -3.10 5.55 6.60
C GLU A 156 -4.33 4.73 6.17
N CYS A 157 -4.26 4.03 5.03
CA CYS A 157 -5.31 3.12 4.57
C CYS A 157 -5.60 2.02 5.60
N HIS A 158 -4.56 1.44 6.21
CA HIS A 158 -4.70 0.40 7.24
C HIS A 158 -5.46 0.92 8.47
N LEU A 159 -5.09 2.10 8.96
CA LEU A 159 -5.76 2.72 10.11
C LEU A 159 -7.21 3.07 9.79
N ARG A 160 -7.46 3.71 8.63
CA ARG A 160 -8.81 4.03 8.15
C ARG A 160 -9.67 2.77 7.98
N ALA A 161 -9.11 1.70 7.40
CA ALA A 161 -9.82 0.45 7.21
C ALA A 161 -10.23 -0.19 8.55
N ARG A 162 -9.33 -0.21 9.54
CA ARG A 162 -9.64 -0.70 10.89
C ARG A 162 -10.71 0.15 11.58
N GLN A 163 -10.64 1.47 11.45
CA GLN A 163 -11.64 2.38 12.01
C GLN A 163 -13.02 2.10 11.39
N LEU A 164 -13.13 2.13 10.06
CA LEU A 164 -14.39 1.87 9.35
C LEU A 164 -14.95 0.49 9.70
N MET A 165 -14.08 -0.53 9.80
CA MET A 165 -14.49 -1.87 10.19
C MET A 165 -15.04 -1.90 11.63
N SER A 166 -14.43 -1.16 12.56
CA SER A 166 -14.92 -1.06 13.94
C SER A 166 -16.27 -0.35 14.08
N GLU A 167 -16.64 0.49 13.11
CA GLU A 167 -17.93 1.21 13.10
C GLU A 167 -19.02 0.47 12.32
N LEU A 168 -18.66 -0.20 11.22
CA LEU A 168 -19.58 -0.95 10.36
C LEU A 168 -19.92 -2.32 10.94
N LYS A 169 -18.95 -3.03 11.53
CA LYS A 169 -19.16 -4.39 12.04
C LYS A 169 -20.26 -4.47 13.10
N PRO A 170 -20.29 -3.61 14.15
CA PRO A 170 -21.39 -3.62 15.12
C PRO A 170 -22.75 -3.29 14.50
N TRP A 171 -22.78 -2.45 13.45
CA TRP A 171 -24.02 -2.09 12.77
C TRP A 171 -24.59 -3.24 11.94
N VAL A 172 -23.72 -4.03 11.30
CA VAL A 172 -24.12 -5.28 10.62
C VAL A 172 -24.58 -6.33 11.64
N GLU A 173 -23.81 -6.52 12.73
CA GLU A 173 -24.13 -7.48 13.79
C GLU A 173 -25.43 -7.16 14.53
N SER A 174 -25.79 -5.87 14.64
CA SER A 174 -27.04 -5.42 15.25
C SER A 174 -28.24 -5.48 14.31
N ASN A 175 -28.13 -6.19 13.17
CA ASN A 175 -29.13 -6.25 12.13
C ASN A 175 -29.59 -4.85 11.66
N PHE A 176 -28.64 -3.93 11.50
CA PHE A 176 -28.86 -2.59 10.94
C PHE A 176 -29.71 -1.68 11.84
N SER A 177 -29.72 -1.92 13.15
CA SER A 177 -30.39 -1.04 14.10
C SER A 177 -29.76 0.36 14.11
N GLY A 178 -30.56 1.40 13.90
CA GLY A 178 -30.14 2.80 14.00
C GLY A 178 -30.13 3.55 12.66
N PRO A 179 -29.51 4.74 12.61
CA PRO A 179 -29.45 5.54 11.38
C PRO A 179 -28.63 4.85 10.30
N SER A 180 -28.99 5.12 9.04
CA SER A 180 -28.25 4.60 7.89
C SER A 180 -26.78 5.02 7.91
N LYS A 181 -25.89 4.04 7.76
CA LYS A 181 -24.44 4.24 7.66
C LYS A 181 -23.91 4.07 6.22
N GLU A 182 -24.75 4.36 5.22
CA GLU A 182 -24.37 4.27 3.79
C GLU A 182 -23.12 5.09 3.43
N HIS A 183 -22.89 6.22 4.11
CA HIS A 183 -21.67 7.02 3.94
C HIS A 183 -20.39 6.27 4.34
N LEU A 184 -20.45 5.40 5.36
CA LEU A 184 -19.29 4.56 5.75
C LEU A 184 -19.00 3.48 4.70
N VAL A 185 -20.03 2.96 4.04
CA VAL A 185 -19.88 2.01 2.93
C VAL A 185 -19.17 2.69 1.75
N ALA A 186 -19.53 3.93 1.44
CA ALA A 186 -18.84 4.71 0.40
C ALA A 186 -17.35 4.93 0.74
N GLN A 187 -17.05 5.31 1.99
CA GLN A 187 -15.68 5.47 2.48
C GLN A 187 -14.90 4.14 2.46
N ALA A 188 -15.55 3.03 2.80
CA ALA A 188 -14.94 1.70 2.71
C ALA A 188 -14.55 1.35 1.28
N ASN A 189 -15.39 1.68 0.30
CA ASN A 189 -15.10 1.49 -1.11
C ASN A 189 -13.90 2.33 -1.58
N GLU A 190 -13.81 3.59 -1.13
CA GLU A 190 -12.67 4.47 -1.41
C GLU A 190 -11.37 3.93 -0.81
N VAL A 191 -11.38 3.46 0.44
CA VAL A 191 -10.19 2.85 1.06
C VAL A 191 -9.76 1.57 0.31
N CYS A 192 -10.70 0.75 -0.14
CA CYS A 192 -10.38 -0.43 -0.95
C CYS A 192 -9.73 -0.04 -2.29
N TYR A 193 -10.22 1.02 -2.94
CA TYR A 193 -9.63 1.57 -4.15
C TYR A 193 -8.18 2.03 -3.94
N GLU A 194 -7.94 2.82 -2.88
CA GLU A 194 -6.60 3.30 -2.54
C GLU A 194 -5.62 2.13 -2.31
N ILE A 195 -6.08 1.07 -1.64
CA ILE A 195 -5.26 -0.12 -1.39
C ILE A 195 -4.95 -0.87 -2.70
N ILE A 196 -5.94 -1.06 -3.59
CA ILE A 196 -5.71 -1.67 -4.91
C ILE A 196 -4.67 -0.87 -5.70
N LYS A 197 -4.81 0.46 -5.69
CA LYS A 197 -3.88 1.36 -6.37
C LYS A 197 -2.46 1.23 -5.81
N VAL A 198 -2.30 1.31 -4.48
CA VAL A 198 -1.00 1.14 -3.83
C VAL A 198 -0.43 -0.25 -4.13
N GLU A 199 -1.23 -1.30 -4.10
CA GLU A 199 -0.80 -2.67 -4.44
C GLU A 199 -0.28 -2.77 -5.88
N SER A 200 -0.87 -2.05 -6.83
CA SER A 200 -0.39 -2.01 -8.23
C SER A 200 0.90 -1.21 -8.42
N GLU A 201 1.20 -0.29 -7.49
CA GLU A 201 2.40 0.55 -7.50
C GLU A 201 3.59 -0.13 -6.80
N VAL A 202 3.37 -1.22 -6.05
CA VAL A 202 4.44 -2.00 -5.42
C VAL A 202 5.01 -3.01 -6.44
N PRO A 203 6.28 -2.86 -6.88
CA PRO A 203 6.91 -3.77 -7.84
C PRO A 203 7.32 -5.12 -7.21
#